data_AF-A0A318Z481-F1
#
_entry.id   AF-A0A318Z481-F1
#
_cell.length_a   1.000
_cell.length_b   1.000
_cell.length_c   1.000
_cell.angle_alpha   90.00
_cell.angle_beta   90.00
_cell.angle_gamma   90.00
#
_symmetry.space_group_name_H-M   'P 1'
#
loop_
_entity.id
_entity.type
_entity.pdbx_description
1 polymer ?
#
loop_
_entity_poly.entity_id
_entity_poly.type
_entity_poly.pdbx_seq_one_letter_code
_entity_poly.pdbx_strand_id
1 'polypeptide(L)'
;MLPAPPTHSAGRECPFCTIAHTYPPLPLTTFLRQQPDPKNDGVNAPATATGTAHLLLSTPSLLAFLDIMPLTRGHILLATREHYEKLSDVPVTVGKQIGQWLPLLSRVVMRTLFGVSDSLDATTAEWNWNVVQNNG
;
A
#
# COMPACT_ATOMS: atom_id res chain seq x y z
N MET A 1 8.38 16.15 24.83
CA MET A 1 8.14 17.10 23.71
C MET A 1 7.65 16.27 22.54
N LEU A 2 6.40 16.43 22.11
CA LEU A 2 5.98 15.87 20.81
C LEU A 2 6.64 16.69 19.70
N PRO A 3 7.20 16.06 18.65
CA PRO A 3 7.74 16.80 17.52
C PRO A 3 6.64 17.62 16.86
N ALA A 4 6.98 18.85 16.45
CA ALA A 4 6.07 19.71 15.70
C ALA A 4 5.69 19.02 14.37
N PRO A 5 4.45 19.17 13.87
CA PRO A 5 4.06 18.63 12.59
C PRO A 5 4.97 19.21 11.49
N PRO A 6 5.39 18.39 10.51
CA PRO A 6 6.30 18.83 9.45
C PRO A 6 5.65 20.00 8.70
N THR A 7 6.38 21.11 8.65
CA THR A 7 5.96 22.32 7.95
C THR A 7 6.06 22.06 6.46
N HIS A 8 4.94 22.17 5.74
CA HIS A 8 4.90 22.10 4.30
C HIS A 8 5.87 23.14 3.71
N SER A 9 6.91 22.69 3.02
CA SER A 9 7.76 23.55 2.21
C SER A 9 6.88 24.14 1.10
N ALA A 10 6.70 25.46 1.16
CA ALA A 10 5.89 26.22 0.21
C ALA A 10 6.44 26.04 -1.21
N GLY A 11 5.77 25.25 -2.06
CA GLY A 11 6.15 25.16 -3.47
C GLY A 11 5.38 24.16 -4.32
N ARG A 12 5.12 22.95 -3.86
CA ARG A 12 4.35 21.94 -4.61
C ARG A 12 3.61 21.01 -3.66
N GLU A 13 2.32 20.77 -3.93
CA GLU A 13 1.58 19.71 -3.24
C GLU A 13 2.27 18.36 -3.49
N CYS A 14 2.55 17.61 -2.41
CA CYS A 14 3.16 16.29 -2.52
C CYS A 14 2.14 15.31 -3.15
N PRO A 15 2.46 14.64 -4.26
CA PRO A 15 1.52 13.76 -4.94
C PRO A 15 1.06 12.58 -4.06
N PHE A 16 1.94 12.07 -3.19
CA PHE A 16 1.58 11.03 -2.23
C PHE A 16 0.61 11.52 -1.15
N CYS A 17 0.72 12.78 -0.73
CA CYS A 17 -0.26 13.39 0.16
C CYS A 17 -1.62 13.55 -0.55
N THR A 18 -1.64 13.98 -1.81
CA THR A 18 -2.88 14.07 -2.60
C THR A 18 -3.57 12.70 -2.71
N ILE A 19 -2.80 11.64 -2.98
CA ILE A 19 -3.32 10.26 -2.96
C ILE A 19 -3.84 9.91 -1.56
N ALA A 20 -3.06 10.11 -0.50
CA ALA A 20 -3.47 9.79 0.86
C ALA A 20 -4.76 10.50 1.30
N HIS A 21 -4.96 11.76 0.90
CA HIS A 21 -6.20 12.51 1.16
C HIS A 21 -7.37 12.04 0.30
N THR A 22 -7.13 11.67 -0.95
CA THR A 22 -8.16 11.17 -1.87
C THR A 22 -8.74 9.83 -1.39
N TYR A 23 -7.91 8.99 -0.77
CA TYR A 23 -8.32 7.68 -0.29
C TYR A 23 -8.24 7.60 1.24
N PRO A 24 -9.37 7.72 1.98
CA PRO A 24 -9.37 7.57 3.43
C PRO A 24 -9.05 6.12 3.86
N PRO A 25 -8.68 5.89 5.14
CA PRO A 25 -8.52 4.54 5.68
C PRO A 25 -9.76 3.68 5.45
N LEU A 26 -9.55 2.44 5.02
CA LEU A 26 -10.63 1.50 4.75
C LEU A 26 -10.58 0.34 5.76
N PRO A 27 -11.73 -0.18 6.21
CA PRO A 27 -11.77 -1.45 6.92
C PRO A 27 -11.04 -2.54 6.12
N LEU A 28 -10.29 -3.43 6.80
CA LEU A 28 -9.61 -4.55 6.13
C LEU A 28 -10.59 -5.50 5.43
N THR A 29 -11.86 -5.48 5.85
CA THR A 29 -12.94 -6.25 5.25
C THR A 29 -13.43 -5.67 3.92
N THR A 30 -13.09 -4.42 3.59
CA THR A 30 -13.53 -3.74 2.35
C THR A 30 -13.09 -4.48 1.09
N PHE A 31 -11.94 -5.17 1.14
CA PHE A 31 -11.41 -5.93 0.00
C PHE A 31 -11.71 -7.43 0.06
N LEU A 32 -12.41 -7.89 1.10
CA LEU A 32 -12.93 -9.26 1.13
C LEU A 32 -14.06 -9.32 0.11
N ARG A 33 -13.83 -10.02 -1.02
CA ARG A 33 -14.92 -10.38 -1.92
C ARG A 33 -16.00 -11.06 -1.08
N GLN A 34 -17.18 -10.46 -0.99
CA GLN A 34 -18.38 -11.25 -0.75
C GLN A 34 -18.40 -12.29 -1.87
N GLN A 35 -18.49 -13.56 -1.48
CA GLN A 35 -18.63 -14.67 -2.41
C GLN A 35 -19.70 -14.28 -3.44
N PRO A 36 -19.44 -14.39 -4.75
CA PRO A 36 -20.39 -13.94 -5.76
C PRO A 36 -21.69 -14.72 -5.56
N ASP A 37 -22.72 -14.03 -5.08
CA ASP A 37 -24.08 -14.51 -5.10
C ASP A 37 -24.52 -14.42 -6.57
N PRO A 38 -24.90 -15.53 -7.25
CA PRO A 38 -25.15 -15.55 -8.70
C PRO A 38 -26.36 -14.71 -9.16
N LYS A 39 -26.92 -13.87 -8.28
CA LYS A 39 -28.04 -12.95 -8.55
C LYS A 39 -27.69 -11.47 -8.40
N ASN A 40 -26.43 -11.12 -8.12
CA ASN A 40 -26.05 -9.74 -7.85
C ASN A 40 -24.81 -9.33 -8.67
N ASP A 41 -25.03 -8.86 -9.90
CA ASP A 41 -24.01 -8.33 -10.82
C ASP A 41 -23.40 -6.98 -10.35
N GLY A 42 -23.75 -6.51 -9.16
CA GLY A 42 -23.20 -5.29 -8.56
C GLY A 42 -21.95 -5.58 -7.74
N VAL A 43 -20.78 -5.59 -8.37
CA VAL A 43 -19.50 -5.46 -7.66
C VAL A 43 -19.47 -4.08 -6.99
N ASN A 44 -19.93 -4.01 -5.75
CA ASN A 44 -19.70 -2.85 -4.88
C ASN A 44 -18.23 -2.85 -4.42
N ALA A 45 -17.32 -2.66 -5.37
CA ALA A 45 -16.08 -1.98 -5.06
C ALA A 45 -16.45 -0.60 -4.47
N PRO A 46 -15.67 -0.01 -3.57
CA PRO A 46 -15.88 1.37 -3.15
C PRO A 46 -15.68 2.30 -4.36
N ALA A 47 -16.73 2.45 -5.16
CA ALA A 47 -16.82 3.36 -6.27
C ALA A 47 -17.14 4.72 -5.67
N THR A 48 -16.11 5.54 -5.41
CA THR A 48 -16.25 7.01 -5.22
C THR A 48 -14.93 7.76 -5.02
N ALA A 49 -13.76 7.14 -5.21
CA ALA A 49 -12.53 7.92 -5.32
C ALA A 49 -12.25 8.20 -6.81
N THR A 50 -12.38 9.47 -7.22
CA THR A 50 -11.98 9.98 -8.56
C THR A 50 -10.45 9.95 -8.78
N GLY A 51 -9.69 9.30 -7.90
CA GLY A 51 -8.25 9.17 -8.00
C GLY A 51 -7.82 8.06 -8.97
N THR A 52 -6.61 8.21 -9.49
CA THR A 52 -5.98 7.29 -10.46
C THR A 52 -5.18 6.16 -9.81
N ALA A 53 -5.19 6.02 -8.48
CA ALA A 53 -4.36 5.04 -7.77
C ALA A 53 -5.10 3.71 -7.54
N HIS A 54 -4.45 2.60 -7.89
CA HIS A 54 -4.95 1.25 -7.61
C HIS A 54 -4.46 0.80 -6.23
N LEU A 55 -5.33 0.86 -5.23
CA LEU A 55 -5.00 0.53 -3.84
C LEU A 55 -4.91 -0.98 -3.59
N LEU A 56 -3.94 -1.36 -2.75
CA LEU A 56 -3.80 -2.69 -2.16
C LEU A 56 -4.05 -2.67 -0.64
N LEU A 57 -3.71 -1.57 0.02
CA LEU A 57 -3.81 -1.41 1.46
C LEU A 57 -4.18 0.04 1.80
N SER A 58 -5.12 0.24 2.72
CA SER A 58 -5.49 1.56 3.22
C SER A 58 -5.76 1.50 4.72
N THR A 59 -4.74 1.77 5.53
CA THR A 59 -4.82 1.78 7.00
C THR A 59 -4.79 3.22 7.53
N PRO A 60 -4.98 3.48 8.84
CA PRO A 60 -4.87 4.83 9.39
C PRO A 60 -3.50 5.52 9.22
N SER A 61 -2.38 4.77 9.18
CA SER A 61 -1.04 5.38 9.08
C SER A 61 -0.32 5.11 7.75
N LEU A 62 -0.71 4.06 7.03
CA LEU A 62 -0.06 3.62 5.79
C LEU A 62 -1.08 3.40 4.67
N LEU A 63 -0.64 3.60 3.43
CA LEU A 63 -1.35 3.14 2.25
C LEU A 63 -0.38 2.50 1.25
N ALA A 64 -0.83 1.46 0.55
CA ALA A 64 -0.08 0.83 -0.53
C ALA A 64 -0.88 0.81 -1.83
N PHE A 65 -0.20 1.06 -2.94
CA PHE A 65 -0.81 1.19 -4.27
C PHE A 65 0.18 0.79 -5.38
N LEU A 66 -0.34 0.51 -6.57
CA LEU A 66 0.50 0.23 -7.75
C LEU A 66 1.23 1.48 -8.22
N ASP A 67 2.49 1.32 -8.63
CA ASP A 67 3.26 2.39 -9.28
C ASP A 67 2.77 2.61 -10.72
N ILE A 68 2.71 3.88 -11.14
CA ILE A 68 2.38 4.28 -12.51
C ILE A 68 3.60 4.17 -13.46
N MET A 69 4.81 4.22 -12.91
CA MET A 69 6.07 3.97 -13.63
C MET A 69 6.79 2.75 -13.05
N PRO A 70 6.21 1.54 -13.20
CA PRO A 70 6.76 0.34 -12.59
C PRO A 70 8.09 -0.07 -13.21
N LEU A 71 9.10 -0.36 -12.38
CA LEU A 71 10.36 -0.96 -12.84
C LEU A 71 10.20 -2.44 -13.22
N THR A 72 9.29 -3.13 -12.54
CA THR A 72 8.96 -4.54 -12.77
C THR A 72 7.46 -4.76 -12.61
N ARG A 73 6.95 -5.88 -13.15
CA ARG A 73 5.52 -6.23 -13.01
C ARG A 73 5.18 -6.41 -11.53
N GLY A 74 4.10 -5.75 -11.09
CA GLY A 74 3.67 -5.78 -9.70
C GLY A 74 4.45 -4.86 -8.76
N HIS A 75 5.22 -3.89 -9.30
CA HIS A 75 5.82 -2.83 -8.49
C HIS A 75 4.74 -2.07 -7.72
N ILE A 76 4.89 -2.06 -6.40
CA ILE A 76 4.00 -1.36 -5.47
C ILE A 76 4.79 -0.33 -4.67
N LEU A 77 4.11 0.73 -4.28
CA LEU A 77 4.63 1.73 -3.34
C LEU A 77 3.88 1.56 -2.01
N LEU A 78 4.62 1.40 -0.91
CA LEU A 78 4.09 1.50 0.45
C LEU A 78 4.52 2.86 1.01
N ALA A 79 3.54 3.73 1.27
CA ALA A 79 3.78 5.09 1.74
C ALA A 79 3.10 5.33 3.09
N THR A 80 3.68 6.24 3.88
CA THR A 80 3.01 6.81 5.05
C THR A 80 1.93 7.79 4.60
N ARG A 81 0.86 7.90 5.39
CA ARG A 81 -0.18 8.92 5.17
C ARG A 81 0.27 10.30 5.60
N GLU A 82 0.92 10.36 6.77
CA GLU A 82 1.64 11.56 7.16
C GLU A 82 2.88 11.73 6.28
N HIS A 83 3.21 12.99 5.98
CA HIS A 83 4.35 13.33 5.14
C HIS A 83 5.64 13.28 5.96
N TYR A 84 6.53 12.36 5.62
CA TYR A 84 7.89 12.33 6.12
C TYR A 84 8.83 12.35 4.92
N GLU A 85 9.71 13.34 4.85
CA GLU A 85 10.65 13.49 3.74
C GLU A 85 11.72 12.39 3.79
N LYS A 86 12.16 12.02 4.99
CA LYS A 86 13.21 11.03 5.20
C LYS A 86 12.74 9.92 6.14
N LEU A 87 13.34 8.74 5.98
CA LEU A 87 13.08 7.61 6.88
C LEU A 87 13.41 7.93 8.34
N SER A 88 14.42 8.78 8.58
CA SER A 88 14.80 9.24 9.93
C SER A 88 13.69 10.03 10.64
N ASP A 89 12.77 10.60 9.87
CA ASP A 89 11.70 11.45 10.39
C ASP A 89 10.44 10.61 10.73
N VAL A 90 10.41 9.34 10.30
CA VAL A 90 9.31 8.43 10.55
C VAL A 90 9.31 7.98 12.01
N PRO A 91 8.23 8.18 12.77
CA PRO A 91 8.13 7.69 14.15
C PRO A 91 8.27 6.17 14.24
N VAL A 92 8.90 5.68 15.30
CA VAL A 92 9.09 4.23 15.54
C VAL A 92 7.78 3.44 15.49
N THR A 93 6.68 4.04 15.97
CA THR A 93 5.34 3.43 15.92
C THR A 93 4.84 3.20 14.49
N VAL A 94 5.12 4.14 13.58
CA VAL A 94 4.80 4.03 12.15
C VAL A 94 5.78 3.07 11.47
N GLY A 95 7.08 3.16 11.79
CA GLY A 95 8.09 2.23 11.30
C GLY A 95 7.79 0.77 11.62
N LYS A 96 7.26 0.48 12.83
CA LYS A 96 6.77 -0.85 13.19
C LYS A 96 5.65 -1.33 12.25
N GLN A 97 4.72 -0.46 11.90
CA GLN A 97 3.63 -0.80 10.96
C GLN A 97 4.18 -1.06 9.55
N ILE A 98 5.17 -0.28 9.10
CA ILE A 98 5.85 -0.52 7.82
C ILE A 98 6.45 -1.94 7.81
N GLY A 99 7.22 -2.28 8.86
CA GLY A 99 7.82 -3.61 9.00
C GLY A 99 6.81 -4.75 9.13
N GLN A 100 5.63 -4.49 9.68
CA GLN A 100 4.53 -5.47 9.74
C GLN A 100 3.92 -5.73 8.36
N TRP A 101 3.71 -4.68 7.56
CA TRP A 101 3.01 -4.80 6.28
C TRP A 101 3.91 -5.23 5.14
N LEU A 102 5.20 -4.86 5.14
CA LEU A 102 6.14 -5.22 4.08
C LEU A 102 6.15 -6.74 3.77
N PRO A 103 6.35 -7.67 4.75
CA PRO A 103 6.36 -9.10 4.46
C PRO A 103 5.03 -9.64 3.95
N LEU A 104 3.90 -9.09 4.41
CA LEU A 104 2.57 -9.49 3.94
C LEU A 104 2.35 -9.07 2.49
N LEU A 105 2.63 -7.81 2.16
CA LEU A 105 2.48 -7.27 0.81
C LEU A 105 3.39 -8.01 -0.17
N SER A 106 4.63 -8.33 0.21
CA SER A 106 5.55 -9.09 -0.64
C SER A 106 5.00 -10.48 -0.98
N ARG A 107 4.47 -11.22 0.01
CA ARG A 107 3.84 -12.52 -0.24
C ARG A 107 2.60 -12.42 -1.13
N VAL A 108 1.78 -11.39 -0.92
CA VAL A 108 0.57 -11.15 -1.73
C VAL A 108 0.96 -10.87 -3.18
N VAL A 109 1.87 -9.92 -3.43
CA VAL A 109 2.33 -9.56 -4.78
C VAL A 109 2.91 -10.78 -5.49
N MET A 110 3.82 -11.51 -4.84
CA MET A 110 4.47 -12.65 -5.47
C MET A 110 3.48 -13.79 -5.79
N ARG A 111 2.58 -14.09 -4.86
CA ARG A 111 1.51 -15.08 -5.10
C ARG A 111 0.57 -14.65 -6.21
N THR A 112 0.27 -13.37 -6.33
CA THR A 112 -0.57 -12.82 -7.40
C THR A 112 0.12 -12.90 -8.76
N LEU A 113 1.43 -12.67 -8.83
CA LEU A 113 2.18 -12.67 -10.09
C LEU A 113 2.53 -14.07 -10.60
N PHE A 114 2.92 -14.97 -9.70
CA PHE A 114 3.47 -16.28 -10.05
C PHE A 114 2.54 -17.45 -9.71
N GLY A 115 1.41 -17.17 -9.07
CA GLY A 115 0.47 -18.18 -8.62
C GLY A 115 0.96 -18.92 -7.37
N VAL A 116 0.29 -20.04 -7.08
CA VAL A 116 0.67 -20.99 -6.03
C VAL A 116 1.31 -22.15 -6.77
N SER A 117 2.59 -22.42 -6.55
CA SER A 117 3.17 -23.66 -7.07
C SER A 117 2.45 -24.86 -6.42
N ASP A 118 2.07 -25.86 -7.20
CA ASP A 118 1.49 -27.12 -6.69
C ASP A 118 2.45 -27.88 -5.77
N SER A 119 3.73 -27.50 -5.73
CA SER A 119 4.69 -27.97 -4.73
C SER A 119 4.41 -27.34 -3.38
N LEU A 120 4.02 -28.21 -2.43
CA LEU A 120 3.73 -27.90 -1.04
C LEU A 120 4.75 -26.95 -0.42
N ASP A 121 4.25 -25.76 -0.12
CA ASP A 121 4.44 -24.97 1.10
C ASP A 121 4.57 -23.50 0.72
N ALA A 122 3.48 -22.74 0.84
CA ALA A 122 3.48 -21.30 0.56
C ALA A 122 4.44 -20.51 1.48
N THR A 123 5.00 -21.17 2.50
CA THR A 123 6.05 -20.63 3.36
C THR A 123 7.47 -20.87 2.83
N THR A 124 7.65 -21.70 1.80
CA THR A 124 8.97 -22.08 1.22
C THR A 124 9.19 -21.61 -0.22
N ALA A 125 8.21 -20.95 -0.84
CA ALA A 125 8.40 -20.34 -2.16
C ALA A 125 9.54 -19.29 -2.08
N GLU A 126 10.68 -19.61 -2.68
CA GLU A 126 11.88 -18.77 -2.66
C GLU A 126 11.72 -17.59 -3.61
N TRP A 127 10.93 -16.60 -3.18
CA TRP A 127 10.72 -15.37 -3.91
C TRP A 127 11.65 -14.28 -3.39
N ASN A 128 12.56 -13.84 -4.26
CA ASN A 128 13.50 -12.76 -3.97
C ASN A 128 12.92 -11.41 -4.41
N TRP A 129 13.01 -10.41 -3.54
CA TRP A 129 12.55 -9.05 -3.82
C TRP A 129 13.40 -8.05 -3.03
N ASN A 130 13.52 -6.84 -3.57
CA ASN A 130 14.29 -5.76 -2.96
C ASN A 130 13.34 -4.71 -2.39
N VAL A 131 13.64 -4.21 -1.18
CA VAL A 131 13.07 -2.95 -0.68
C VAL A 131 13.98 -1.83 -1.18
N VAL A 132 13.43 -0.94 -2.01
CA VAL A 132 14.15 0.26 -2.44
C VAL A 132 13.57 1.46 -1.71
N GLN A 133 14.42 2.17 -0.99
CA GLN A 133 14.07 3.45 -0.41
C GLN A 133 14.25 4.51 -1.51
N ASN A 134 13.14 4.99 -2.06
CA ASN A 134 13.14 6.03 -3.09
C ASN A 134 13.16 7.41 -2.42
N ASN A 135 14.34 7.88 -2.00
CA ASN A 135 14.54 9.30 -1.74
C ASN A 135 14.68 9.95 -3.12
N GLY A 136 13.78 10.87 -3.45
CA GLY A 136 13.76 11.55 -4.74
C GLY A 136 15.11 12.10 -5.18
#